data_AF-A0A931CBI4-F1
#
_entry.id   AF-A0A931CBI4-F1
#
_cell.length_a   1.000
_cell.length_b   1.000
_cell.length_c   1.000
_cell.angle_alpha   90.00
_cell.angle_beta   90.00
_cell.angle_gamma   90.00
#
_symmetry.space_group_name_H-M   'P 1'
#
loop_
_entity.id
_entity.type
_entity.pdbx_description
1 polymer ?
#
loop_
_entity_poly.entity_id
_entity_poly.type
_entity_poly.pdbx_seq_one_letter_code
_entity_poly.pdbx_strand_id
1 'polypeptide(L)'
;MTLKAALDALRTDAASWDRVAEVTGRAGFEAGNLTLGAEDLSWASLPSGLLDTYTELQDKVVRLLDEATGVYRDLSVTLDRVTHAYEVDDEKAARRFEGVWDVRD
;
A
#
# COMPACT_ATOMS: atom_id res chain seq x y z
N MET A 1 16.98 -19.53 -10.88
CA MET A 1 15.84 -19.01 -10.07
C MET A 1 14.59 -19.68 -10.63
N THR A 2 13.78 -20.34 -9.81
CA THR A 2 12.58 -21.09 -10.27
C THR A 2 11.36 -20.16 -10.30
N LEU A 3 10.34 -20.48 -11.11
CA LEU A 3 9.07 -19.73 -11.16
C LEU A 3 8.45 -19.62 -9.75
N LYS A 4 8.44 -20.72 -9.01
CA LYS A 4 7.98 -20.76 -7.61
C LYS A 4 8.70 -19.73 -6.72
N ALA A 5 10.03 -19.65 -6.82
CA ALA A 5 10.79 -18.67 -6.03
C ALA A 5 10.46 -17.22 -6.41
N ALA A 6 10.14 -16.95 -7.68
CA ALA A 6 9.70 -15.63 -8.12
C ALA A 6 8.28 -15.29 -7.61
N LEU A 7 7.37 -16.26 -7.59
CA LEU A 7 6.02 -16.08 -7.04
C LEU A 7 6.04 -15.85 -5.53
N ASP A 8 6.86 -16.61 -4.81
CA ASP A 8 7.04 -16.42 -3.36
C ASP A 8 7.64 -15.04 -3.04
N ALA A 9 8.56 -14.54 -3.89
CA ALA A 9 9.10 -13.19 -3.77
C ALA A 9 8.03 -12.11 -4.00
N LEU A 10 7.20 -12.24 -5.05
CA LEU A 10 6.10 -11.30 -5.32
C LEU A 10 5.09 -11.23 -4.17
N ARG A 11 4.75 -12.38 -3.57
CA ARG A 11 3.88 -12.43 -2.37
C ARG A 11 4.50 -11.73 -1.17
N THR A 12 5.79 -11.94 -0.97
CA THR A 12 6.54 -11.31 0.13
C THR A 12 6.60 -9.80 -0.04
N ASP A 13 6.80 -9.33 -1.28
CA ASP A 13 6.80 -7.91 -1.62
C ASP A 13 5.40 -7.31 -1.46
N ALA A 14 4.34 -7.98 -1.94
CA ALA A 14 2.96 -7.56 -1.75
C ALA A 14 2.62 -7.36 -0.27
N ALA A 15 2.97 -8.33 0.58
CA ALA A 15 2.77 -8.25 2.02
C ALA A 15 3.59 -7.12 2.67
N SER A 16 4.76 -6.81 2.12
CA SER A 16 5.58 -5.71 2.61
C SER A 16 4.97 -4.35 2.26
N TRP A 17 4.44 -4.18 1.05
CA TRP A 17 3.72 -2.97 0.65
C TRP A 17 2.43 -2.77 1.43
N ASP A 18 1.70 -3.84 1.74
CA ASP A 18 0.51 -3.76 2.58
C ASP A 18 0.85 -3.27 4.01
N ARG A 19 1.92 -3.80 4.61
CA ARG A 19 2.42 -3.31 5.90
C ARG A 19 2.84 -1.84 5.86
N VAL A 20 3.51 -1.41 4.80
CA VAL A 20 3.87 0.01 4.63
C VAL A 20 2.61 0.85 4.55
N ALA A 21 1.62 0.43 3.77
CA ALA A 21 0.35 1.13 3.65
C ALA A 21 -0.39 1.25 4.99
N GLU A 22 -0.37 0.20 5.81
CA GLU A 22 -0.97 0.17 7.14
C GLU A 22 -0.29 1.16 8.09
N VAL A 23 1.05 1.17 8.11
CA VAL A 23 1.83 2.11 8.95
C VAL A 23 1.63 3.55 8.48
N THR A 24 1.65 3.80 7.17
CA THR A 24 1.38 5.14 6.61
C THR A 24 -0.04 5.59 6.92
N GLY A 25 -1.03 4.70 6.86
CA GLY A 25 -2.42 5.03 7.19
C GLY A 25 -2.60 5.35 8.67
N ARG A 26 -1.91 4.62 9.56
CA ARG A 26 -1.86 4.96 10.99
C ARG A 26 -1.23 6.32 11.23
N ALA A 27 -0.14 6.64 10.54
CA ALA A 27 0.49 7.96 10.63
C ALA A 27 -0.45 9.08 10.15
N GLY A 28 -1.23 8.86 9.08
CA GLY A 28 -2.26 9.79 8.61
C GLY A 28 -3.34 10.03 9.66
N PHE A 29 -3.85 8.95 10.27
CA PHE A 29 -4.82 9.03 11.35
C PHE A 29 -4.29 9.78 12.57
N GLU A 30 -3.06 9.50 13.01
CA GLU A 30 -2.41 10.20 14.12
C GLU A 30 -2.21 11.68 13.80
N ALA A 31 -1.72 12.01 12.60
CA ALA A 31 -1.54 13.39 12.16
C ALA A 31 -2.85 14.19 12.15
N GLY A 32 -3.97 13.57 11.73
CA GLY A 32 -5.28 14.20 11.76
C GLY A 32 -5.82 14.45 13.17
N ASN A 33 -5.38 13.67 14.16
CA ASN A 33 -5.77 13.84 15.56
C ASN A 33 -4.88 14.83 16.33
N LEU A 34 -3.73 15.20 15.79
CA LEU A 34 -2.85 16.21 16.38
C LEU A 34 -3.38 17.61 16.07
N THR A 35 -4.33 18.09 16.86
CA THR A 35 -4.89 19.44 16.71
C THR A 35 -4.27 20.40 17.71
N LEU A 36 -3.82 21.57 17.25
CA LEU A 36 -3.43 22.70 18.10
C LEU A 36 -4.49 23.79 18.02
N GLY A 37 -4.96 24.24 19.18
CA GLY A 37 -5.89 25.36 19.31
C GLY A 37 -5.19 26.72 19.40
N ALA A 38 -6.00 27.78 19.47
CA ALA A 38 -5.50 29.13 19.69
C ALA A 38 -4.76 29.27 21.03
N GLU A 39 -5.20 28.56 22.08
CA GLU A 39 -4.50 28.49 23.36
C GLU A 39 -3.10 27.85 23.26
N ASP A 40 -2.91 26.86 22.38
CA ASP A 40 -1.65 26.13 22.23
C ASP A 40 -0.63 26.92 21.40
N LEU A 41 -1.11 27.66 20.39
CA LEU A 41 -0.28 28.47 19.49
C LEU A 41 -0.09 29.92 19.94
N SER A 42 -0.66 30.31 21.09
CA SER A 42 -0.82 31.69 21.59
C SER A 42 -2.03 32.43 21.02
N TRP A 43 -2.61 33.32 21.83
CA TRP A 43 -3.73 34.20 21.49
C TRP A 43 -3.50 35.05 20.22
N ALA A 44 -2.24 35.35 19.91
CA ALA A 44 -1.86 36.11 18.71
C ALA A 44 -1.93 35.27 17.42
N SER A 45 -2.14 33.96 17.49
CA SER A 45 -2.25 33.05 16.34
C SER A 45 -3.47 33.33 15.46
N LEU A 46 -4.57 33.81 16.06
CA LEU A 46 -5.79 34.17 15.35
C LEU A 46 -5.60 35.41 14.45
N PRO A 47 -5.20 36.59 14.96
CA PRO A 47 -5.02 37.78 14.10
C PRO A 47 -3.82 37.67 13.14
N SER A 48 -2.85 36.80 13.42
CA SER A 48 -1.70 36.57 12.53
C SER A 48 -1.97 35.54 11.43
N GLY A 49 -3.08 34.79 11.49
CA GLY A 49 -3.38 33.69 10.57
C GLY A 49 -2.51 32.43 10.76
N LEU A 50 -1.77 32.35 11.87
CA LEU A 50 -0.92 31.20 12.19
C LEU A 50 -1.76 29.94 12.43
N LEU A 51 -2.91 30.08 13.08
CA LEU A 51 -3.82 28.95 13.32
C LEU A 51 -4.33 28.38 11.98
N ASP A 52 -4.78 29.24 11.07
CA ASP A 52 -5.25 28.82 9.75
C ASP A 52 -4.13 28.12 8.95
N THR A 53 -2.93 28.71 8.96
CA THR A 53 -1.76 28.12 8.29
C THR A 53 -1.41 26.75 8.87
N TYR A 54 -1.50 26.59 10.20
CA TYR A 54 -1.28 25.32 10.85
C TYR A 54 -2.31 24.27 10.40
N THR A 55 -3.60 24.62 10.40
CA THR A 55 -4.68 23.73 9.93
C THR A 55 -4.49 23.33 8.47
N GLU A 56 -4.15 24.28 7.59
CA GLU A 56 -3.87 23.97 6.17
C GLU A 56 -2.70 23.00 5.99
N LEU A 57 -1.63 23.17 6.78
CA LEU A 57 -0.48 22.27 6.75
C LEU A 57 -0.85 20.88 7.27
N GLN A 58 -1.62 20.80 8.36
CA GLN A 58 -2.11 19.55 8.91
C GLN A 58 -2.95 18.80 7.88
N ASP A 59 -3.94 19.46 7.27
CA ASP A 59 -4.80 18.89 6.24
C ASP A 59 -4.00 18.38 5.03
N LYS A 60 -2.96 19.13 4.64
CA LYS A 60 -2.07 18.73 3.56
C LYS A 60 -1.26 17.49 3.91
N VAL A 61 -0.74 17.39 5.14
CA VAL A 61 0.00 16.20 5.60
C VAL A 61 -0.91 14.98 5.63
N VAL A 62 -2.11 15.09 6.20
CA VAL A 62 -3.11 14.01 6.24
C VAL A 62 -3.43 13.53 4.83
N ARG A 63 -3.69 14.45 3.90
CA ARG A 63 -4.00 14.12 2.50
C ARG A 63 -2.87 13.38 1.80
N LEU A 64 -1.63 13.83 1.97
CA LEU A 64 -0.46 13.17 1.37
C LEU A 64 -0.23 11.76 1.93
N LEU A 65 -0.51 11.55 3.22
CA LEU A 65 -0.42 10.24 3.85
C LEU A 65 -1.52 9.29 3.34
N ASP A 66 -2.76 9.79 3.21
CA ASP A 66 -3.86 9.02 2.63
C ASP A 66 -3.60 8.63 1.17
N GLU A 67 -3.11 9.57 0.36
CA GLU A 67 -2.71 9.31 -1.03
C GLU A 67 -1.60 8.25 -1.11
N ALA A 68 -0.57 8.37 -0.27
CA ALA A 68 0.51 7.39 -0.21
C ALA A 68 0.03 6.00 0.21
N THR A 69 -0.86 5.91 1.22
CA THR A 69 -1.49 4.65 1.63
C THR A 69 -2.27 4.01 0.48
N GLY A 70 -3.01 4.82 -0.30
CA GLY A 70 -3.69 4.34 -1.50
C GLY A 70 -2.73 3.71 -2.51
N VAL A 71 -1.65 4.42 -2.85
CA VAL A 71 -0.62 3.94 -3.79
C VAL A 71 0.02 2.63 -3.32
N TYR A 72 0.36 2.51 -2.04
CA TYR A 72 0.98 1.29 -1.50
C TYR A 72 0.02 0.09 -1.48
N ARG A 73 -1.27 0.31 -1.16
CA ARG A 73 -2.30 -0.75 -1.26
C ARG A 73 -2.49 -1.20 -2.70
N ASP A 74 -2.58 -0.27 -3.64
CA ASP A 74 -2.76 -0.59 -5.05
C ASP A 74 -1.57 -1.39 -5.59
N LEU A 75 -0.35 -1.07 -5.15
CA LEU A 75 0.85 -1.82 -5.49
C LEU A 75 0.81 -3.24 -4.93
N SER A 76 0.44 -3.41 -3.66
CA SER A 76 0.27 -4.72 -3.03
C SER A 76 -0.74 -5.58 -3.80
N VAL A 77 -1.93 -5.05 -4.08
CA VAL A 77 -2.99 -5.73 -4.85
C VAL A 77 -2.51 -6.09 -6.26
N THR A 78 -1.75 -5.22 -6.90
CA THR A 78 -1.22 -5.47 -8.25
C THR A 78 -0.23 -6.64 -8.25
N LEU A 79 0.68 -6.72 -7.27
CA LEU A 79 1.63 -7.82 -7.15
C LEU A 79 0.92 -9.15 -6.88
N ASP A 80 -0.14 -9.14 -6.07
CA ASP A 80 -0.96 -10.32 -5.78
C ASP A 80 -1.70 -10.80 -7.04
N ARG A 81 -2.26 -9.87 -7.82
CA ARG A 81 -2.89 -10.18 -9.12
C ARG A 81 -1.91 -10.76 -10.13
N VAL A 82 -0.70 -10.21 -10.22
CA VAL A 82 0.36 -10.73 -11.10
C VAL A 82 0.75 -12.14 -10.69
N THR A 83 0.94 -12.38 -9.39
CA THR A 83 1.23 -13.72 -8.85
C THR A 83 0.14 -14.71 -9.25
N HIS A 84 -1.13 -14.37 -9.02
CA HIS A 84 -2.26 -15.23 -9.36
C HIS A 84 -2.35 -15.53 -10.86
N ALA A 85 -2.09 -14.53 -11.72
CA ALA A 85 -2.10 -14.71 -13.16
C ALA A 85 -1.06 -15.75 -13.62
N TYR A 86 0.15 -15.68 -13.07
CA TYR A 86 1.21 -16.65 -13.37
C TYR A 86 0.87 -18.07 -12.87
N GLU A 87 0.27 -18.21 -11.69
CA GLU A 87 -0.15 -19.53 -11.18
C GLU A 87 -1.21 -20.16 -12.07
N VAL A 88 -2.22 -19.39 -12.47
CA VAL A 88 -3.28 -19.86 -13.37
C VAL A 88 -2.72 -20.29 -14.73
N ASP A 89 -1.75 -19.54 -15.25
CA ASP A 89 -1.11 -19.87 -16.53
C ASP A 89 -0.22 -21.11 -16.42
N ASP A 90 0.50 -21.30 -15.31
CA ASP A 90 1.29 -22.51 -15.06
C ASP A 90 0.39 -23.75 -14.90
N GLU A 91 -0.73 -23.65 -14.18
CA GLU A 91 -1.70 -24.74 -14.09
C GLU A 91 -2.33 -25.10 -15.44
N LYS A 92 -2.60 -24.12 -16.30
CA LYS A 92 -3.09 -24.36 -17.66
C LYS A 92 -2.03 -25.05 -18.52
N ALA A 93 -0.77 -24.64 -18.40
CA ALA A 93 0.34 -25.28 -19.09
C ALA A 93 0.50 -26.73 -18.61
N ALA A 94 0.51 -26.97 -17.30
CA ALA A 94 0.59 -28.30 -16.70
C ALA A 94 -0.53 -29.22 -17.24
N ARG A 95 -1.80 -28.79 -17.17
CA ARG A 95 -2.95 -29.54 -17.71
C ARG A 95 -2.84 -29.84 -19.21
N ARG A 96 -2.24 -28.93 -20.00
CA ARG A 96 -2.05 -29.14 -21.44
C ARG A 96 -0.99 -30.21 -21.73
N PHE A 97 0.00 -30.38 -20.87
CA PHE A 97 1.07 -31.36 -21.03
C PHE A 97 0.79 -32.69 -20.32
N GLU A 98 -0.17 -32.74 -19.41
CA GLU A 98 -0.61 -33.92 -18.64
C GLU A 98 -1.21 -35.08 -19.50
N GLY A 99 -1.26 -34.94 -20.82
CA GLY A 99 -1.61 -36.02 -21.76
C GLY A 99 -0.67 -36.16 -22.96
N VAL A 100 0.39 -35.34 -23.04
CA VAL A 100 1.39 -35.39 -24.12
C VAL A 100 2.62 -36.21 -23.70
N TRP A 101 2.88 -36.29 -22.40
CA TRP A 101 4.03 -37.00 -21.81
C TRP A 101 3.68 -38.38 -21.23
N ASP A 102 2.48 -38.90 -21.51
CA ASP A 102 2.16 -40.29 -21.17
C ASP A 102 2.72 -41.18 -22.30
N VAL A 103 4.00 -41.53 -22.17
CA VAL A 103 4.62 -42.52 -23.05
C VAL A 103 3.87 -43.82 -22.81
N ARG A 104 3.08 -44.23 -23.81
CA ARG A 104 2.45 -45.55 -23.84
C ARG A 104 3.51 -46.63 -23.65
N ASP A 105 3.51 -47.29 -22.50
CA ASP A 105 4.04 -48.65 -22.36
C ASP A 105 3.04 -49.67 -22.95
#